data_AF-A0AAE0E6P2-F1
#
_entry.id   AF-A0AAE0E6P2-F1
#
_cell.length_a   1.000
_cell.length_b   1.000
_cell.length_c   1.000
_cell.angle_alpha   90.00
_cell.angle_beta   90.00
_cell.angle_gamma   90.00
#
_symmetry.space_group_name_H-M   'P 1'
#
loop_
_entity.id
_entity.type
_entity.pdbx_description
1 polymer ?
#
loop_
_entity_poly.entity_id
_entity_poly.type
_entity_poly.pdbx_seq_one_letter_code
_entity_poly.pdbx_strand_id
1 'polypeptide(L)' 'MGLHKSKYRVVVVEFDTSLDDEYGDLNGNHVGINVDSLLSVKYCNLSDQNMFLYSGKKLDSWIDYKASSKRLE' A
#
# COMPACT_ATOMS: atom_id res chain seq x y z
N MET A 1 -14.37 1.79 -4.51
CA MET A 1 -14.79 3.18 -4.19
C MET A 1 -13.64 4.08 -4.61
N GLY A 2 -13.56 4.41 -5.90
CA GLY A 2 -12.43 5.14 -6.47
C GLY A 2 -12.21 6.47 -5.76
N LEU A 3 -10.94 6.81 -5.48
CA LEU A 3 -10.55 8.16 -5.09
C LEU A 3 -10.99 9.13 -6.21
N HIS A 4 -12.19 9.67 -6.05
CA HIS A 4 -12.75 10.69 -6.92
C HIS A 4 -11.72 11.83 -6.97
N LYS A 5 -11.26 12.23 -8.17
CA LYS A 5 -10.14 13.19 -8.37
C LYS A 5 -10.16 14.27 -7.29
N SER A 6 -9.31 14.07 -6.28
CA SER A 6 -9.22 14.99 -5.17
C SER A 6 -8.54 16.26 -5.69
N LYS A 7 -8.88 17.42 -5.14
CA LYS A 7 -8.20 18.68 -5.48
C LYS A 7 -6.72 18.69 -5.04
N TYR A 8 -6.30 17.64 -4.33
CA TYR A 8 -4.99 17.46 -3.73
C TYR A 8 -4.28 16.27 -4.36
N ARG A 9 -2.97 16.42 -4.56
CA ARG A 9 -2.11 15.29 -4.87
C ARG A 9 -1.76 14.58 -3.58
N VAL A 10 -1.90 13.26 -3.56
CA VAL A 10 -1.71 12.41 -2.39
C VAL A 10 -0.74 11.29 -2.71
N VAL A 11 0.10 10.99 -1.73
CA VAL A 11 0.93 9.79 -1.68
C VAL A 11 0.46 8.99 -0.47
N VAL A 12 0.17 7.70 -0.66
CA VAL A 12 -0.40 6.84 0.37
C VAL A 12 0.45 5.57 0.48
N VAL A 13 0.66 5.12 1.72
CA VAL A 13 1.11 3.75 2.02
C VAL A 13 -0.12 2.98 2.50
N GLU A 14 -0.50 1.94 1.76
CA GLU A 14 -1.68 1.13 2.06
C GLU A 14 -1.28 -0.21 2.68
N PHE A 15 -2.14 -0.72 3.56
CA PHE A 15 -2.03 -2.05 4.16
C PHE A 15 -3.31 -2.79 3.82
N ASP A 16 -3.31 -3.49 2.67
CA ASP A 16 -4.53 -4.07 2.12
C ASP A 16 -4.76 -5.51 2.59
N THR A 17 -5.97 -5.74 3.09
CA THR A 17 -6.45 -7.03 3.61
C THR A 17 -7.56 -7.62 2.75
N SER A 18 -7.93 -6.94 1.68
CA SER A 18 -8.96 -7.31 0.73
C SER A 18 -8.34 -7.48 -0.66
N LEU A 19 -8.92 -8.36 -1.47
CA LEU A 19 -8.56 -8.47 -2.88
C LEU A 19 -9.60 -7.70 -3.68
N ASP A 20 -9.17 -6.65 -4.37
CA ASP A 20 -9.96 -5.91 -5.34
C ASP A 20 -9.33 -5.99 -6.75
N ASP A 21 -9.86 -6.91 -7.56
CA ASP A 21 -9.42 -7.12 -8.94
C ASP A 21 -9.60 -5.85 -9.82
N GLU A 22 -10.53 -4.94 -9.47
CA GLU A 22 -10.75 -3.68 -10.20
C GLU A 22 -9.55 -2.73 -10.07
N TYR A 23 -8.86 -2.76 -8.93
CA TYR A 23 -7.71 -1.89 -8.63
C TYR A 23 -6.37 -2.59 -8.79
N GLY A 24 -6.35 -3.82 -9.31
CA GLY A 24 -5.13 -4.53 -9.67
C GLY A 24 -4.39 -5.13 -8.47
N ASP A 25 -5.11 -5.39 -7.38
CA ASP A 25 -4.55 -6.03 -6.20
C ASP A 25 -3.94 -7.39 -6.55
N LEU A 26 -2.78 -7.67 -5.97
CA LEU A 26 -2.15 -8.98 -6.12
C LEU A 26 -2.89 -10.06 -5.30
N ASN A 27 -3.29 -9.70 -4.07
CA ASN A 27 -3.98 -10.53 -3.10
C ASN A 27 -4.46 -9.66 -1.92
N GLY A 28 -5.28 -10.21 -1.02
CA GLY A 28 -5.71 -9.53 0.21
C GLY A 28 -4.70 -9.57 1.37
N ASN A 29 -3.40 -9.49 1.09
CA ASN A 29 -2.33 -9.49 2.10
C ASN A 29 -1.06 -8.78 1.57
N HIS A 30 -1.21 -7.51 1.19
CA HIS A 30 -0.11 -6.74 0.61
C HIS A 30 0.02 -5.34 1.22
N VAL A 31 1.22 -4.77 1.09
CA VAL A 31 1.50 -3.36 1.40
C VAL A 31 1.87 -2.65 0.11
N GLY A 32 1.29 -1.49 -0.12
CA GLY A 32 1.36 -0.77 -1.39
C GLY A 32 1.75 0.70 -1.23
N ILE A 33 2.32 1.28 -2.28
CA ILE A 33 2.56 2.72 -2.41
C ILE A 33 1.70 3.24 -3.56
N ASN A 34 0.83 4.18 -3.24
CA ASN A 34 -0.13 4.78 -4.16
C ASN A 34 0.22 6.25 -4.42
N VAL A 35 0.12 6.67 -5.68
CA VAL A 35 0.33 8.07 -6.08
C VAL A 35 -0.85 8.53 -6.92
N ASP A 36 -1.68 9.40 -6.36
CA ASP A 36 -2.87 9.98 -7.00
C ASP A 36 -3.87 8.94 -7.59
N SER A 37 -3.80 7.68 -7.15
CA SER A 37 -4.58 6.54 -7.63
C SER A 37 -4.74 5.50 -6.53
N LEU A 38 -5.67 4.55 -6.69
CA LEU A 38 -5.75 3.34 -5.86
C LEU A 38 -4.87 2.20 -6.39
N LEU A 39 -4.37 2.33 -7.62
CA LEU A 39 -3.42 1.36 -8.18
C LEU A 39 -2.02 1.63 -7.63
N SER A 40 -1.48 0.65 -6.90
CA SER A 40 -0.13 0.67 -6.36
C SER A 40 0.96 0.79 -7.43
N VAL A 41 1.83 1.79 -7.30
CA VAL A 41 3.03 1.94 -8.14
C VAL A 41 4.15 0.97 -7.73
N LYS A 42 4.13 0.55 -6.47
CA LYS A 42 4.98 -0.49 -5.88
C LYS A 42 4.20 -1.20 -4.78
N TYR A 43 4.42 -2.51 -4.65
CA TYR A 43 3.80 -3.32 -3.62
C TYR A 43 4.74 -4.42 -3.13
N CYS A 44 4.42 -4.99 -1.97
CA CYS A 44 5.04 -6.18 -1.40
C CYS A 44 3.96 -7.17 -0.96
N ASN A 45 4.06 -8.42 -1.39
CA ASN A 45 3.24 -9.53 -0.91
C ASN A 45 3.78 -10.02 0.44
N LEU A 46 3.02 -9.82 1.50
CA LEU A 46 3.47 -10.21 2.84
C LEU A 46 3.47 -11.72 3.06
N SER A 47 2.71 -12.45 2.25
CA SER A 47 2.70 -13.92 2.28
C SER A 47 4.07 -14.51 1.94
N ASP A 48 4.83 -13.85 1.06
CA ASP A 48 6.20 -14.26 0.68
C ASP A 48 7.19 -14.09 1.85
N GLN A 49 6.84 -13.27 2.83
CA GLN A 49 7.60 -13.03 4.05
C GLN A 49 7.01 -13.76 5.27
N ASN A 50 6.03 -14.66 5.06
CA ASN A 50 5.30 -15.37 6.13
C ASN A 50 4.66 -14.41 7.16
N MET A 51 4.20 -13.25 6.69
CA MET A 51 3.51 -12.22 7.48
C MET A 51 2.07 -12.07 7.01
N PHE A 52 1.16 -11.81 7.94
CA PHE A 52 -0.28 -11.71 7.67
C PHE A 52 -0.88 -10.51 8.41
N LEU A 53 -1.42 -9.55 7.65
CA LEU A 53 -2.03 -8.33 8.20
C LEU A 53 -3.26 -8.64 9.06
N TYR A 54 -4.02 -9.67 8.70
CA TYR A 54 -5.22 -10.13 9.41
C TYR A 54 -4.94 -11.16 10.50
N SER A 55 -3.69 -11.30 10.95
CA SER A 55 -3.32 -12.31 11.97
C SER A 55 -3.88 -12.05 13.36
N GLY A 56 -4.48 -10.88 13.61
CA GLY A 56 -4.89 -10.44 14.95
C GLY A 56 -3.72 -10.08 15.88
N LYS A 57 -2.48 -10.17 15.40
CA LYS A 57 -1.29 -9.76 16.12
C LYS A 57 -1.03 -8.28 15.88
N LYS A 58 -0.42 -7.62 16.88
CA LYS A 58 0.11 -6.28 16.68
C LYS A 58 1.28 -6.33 15.70
N LEU A 59 1.27 -5.45 14.71
CA LEU A 59 2.35 -5.19 13.78
C LEU A 59 2.79 -3.73 13.93
N ASP A 60 4.09 -3.48 13.76
CA ASP A 60 4.65 -2.15 13.78
C ASP A 60 5.18 -1.80 12.38
N SER A 61 5.05 -0.54 11.97
CA SER A 61 5.50 -0.04 10.66
C SER A 61 6.17 1.33 10.80
N TRP A 62 7.07 1.61 9.85
CA TRP A 62 7.73 2.90 9.67
C TRP A 62 7.51 3.35 8.23
N ILE A 63 7.37 4.66 8.04
CA ILE A 63 7.21 5.27 6.73
C ILE A 63 8.22 6.41 6.66
N ASP A 64 9.24 6.25 5.83
CA ASP A 64 10.36 7.18 5.74
C ASP A 64 10.48 7.75 4.32
N TYR A 65 10.63 9.07 4.23
CA TYR A 65 10.90 9.74 2.95
C TYR A 65 12.25 10.46 2.96
N LYS A 66 13.13 10.03 2.07
CA LYS A 66 14.44 10.65 1.86
C LYS A 66 14.40 11.59 0.65
N ALA A 67 14.32 12.89 0.91
CA ALA A 67 14.22 13.93 -0.12
C ALA A 67 15.39 13.95 -1.12
N SER A 68 16.62 13.69 -0.66
CA SER A 68 17.81 13.74 -1.51
C SER A 68 17.79 12.70 -2.64
N SER A 69 17.20 11.53 -2.38
CA SER A 69 17.05 10.44 -3.35
C SER A 69 15.63 10.30 -3.87
N LYS A 70 14.69 11.12 -3.37
CA LYS A 70 13.25 11.04 -3.64
C LYS A 70 12.69 9.62 -3.42
N ARG A 71 13.14 8.96 -2.34
CA ARG A 71 12.77 7.59 -2.01
C ARG A 71 11.80 7.58 -0.84
N LEU A 72 10.67 6.90 -1.02
CA LEU A 72 9.76 6.48 0.04
C LEU A 72 10.04 5.00 0.33
N GLU A 73 10.17 4.64 1.60
CA GLU A 73 10.40 3.26 2.05
C GLU A 73 9.70 2.96 3.38
#